data_AF-A0A7L7L2D9-F1
#
_entry.id   AF-A0A7L7L2D9-F1
#
_cell.length_a   1.000
_cell.length_b   1.000
_cell.length_c   1.000
_cell.angle_alpha   90.00
_cell.angle_beta   90.00
_cell.angle_gamma   90.00
#
_symmetry.space_group_name_H-M   'P 1'
#
loop_
_entity.id
_entity.type
_entity.pdbx_description
1 polymer ?
#
loop_
_entity_poly.entity_id
_entity_poly.type
_entity_poly.pdbx_seq_one_letter_code
_entity_poly.pdbx_strand_id
1 'polypeptide(L)' 'MVPATSNLAMQAFIEQACALHNYDQLKTYGISIRPDILIKGKVIIKHQGNNFNCKNDPDTIKIRLKELLLL' A
#
# COMPACT_ATOMS: atom_id res chain seq x y z
N MET A 1 20.05 8.72 -1.82
CA MET A 1 19.81 7.76 -2.92
C MET A 1 19.41 6.45 -2.30
N VAL A 2 18.13 6.08 -2.38
CA VAL A 2 17.68 4.72 -2.03
C VAL A 2 18.12 3.82 -3.20
N PRO A 3 18.82 2.70 -2.96
CA PRO A 3 19.38 1.92 -4.06
C PRO A 3 18.26 1.30 -4.91
N ALA A 4 18.46 1.27 -6.23
CA ALA A 4 17.47 0.81 -7.21
C ALA A 4 16.97 -0.63 -6.96
N THR A 5 17.74 -1.45 -6.25
CA THR A 5 17.35 -2.80 -5.81
C THR A 5 16.26 -2.80 -4.75
N SER A 6 16.20 -1.78 -3.89
CA SER A 6 15.12 -1.62 -2.90
C SER A 6 13.77 -1.33 -3.56
N ASN A 7 13.76 -0.65 -4.72
CA ASN A 7 12.54 -0.33 -5.46
C ASN A 7 11.90 -1.56 -6.10
N LEU A 8 12.70 -2.44 -6.72
CA LEU A 8 12.21 -3.69 -7.31
C LEU A 8 11.64 -4.65 -6.25
N ALA A 9 12.35 -4.82 -5.14
CA ALA A 9 11.89 -5.67 -4.04
C ALA A 9 10.58 -5.15 -3.44
N MET A 10 10.47 -3.83 -3.25
CA MET A 10 9.25 -3.21 -2.73
C MET A 10 8.07 -3.32 -3.72
N GLN A 11 8.31 -3.14 -5.02
CA GLN A 11 7.27 -3.34 -6.03
C GLN A 11 6.76 -4.79 -6.03
N ALA A 12 7.65 -5.79 -6.03
CA ALA A 12 7.28 -7.20 -5.98
C ALA A 12 6.49 -7.53 -4.70
N PHE A 13 6.90 -6.95 -3.57
CA PHE A 13 6.22 -7.14 -2.29
C PHE A 13 4.81 -6.55 -2.28
N ILE A 14 4.62 -5.36 -2.86
CA ILE A 14 3.29 -4.75 -3.04
C ILE A 14 2.41 -5.63 -3.95
N GLU A 15 2.96 -6.13 -5.05
CA GLU A 15 2.21 -7.01 -5.94
C GLU A 15 1.78 -8.31 -5.25
N GLN A 16 2.66 -8.91 -4.46
CA GLN A 16 2.34 -10.08 -3.66
C GLN A 16 1.26 -9.78 -2.60
N ALA A 17 1.38 -8.67 -1.86
CA ALA A 17 0.40 -8.27 -0.86
C ALA A 17 -0.99 -8.02 -1.47
N CYS A 18 -1.04 -7.37 -2.64
CA CYS A 18 -2.29 -7.17 -3.39
C CYS A 18 -2.87 -8.48 -3.91
N ALA A 19 -2.06 -9.37 -4.50
CA ALA A 19 -2.53 -10.64 -5.04
C ALA A 19 -3.09 -11.58 -3.96
N LEU A 20 -2.48 -11.57 -2.78
CA LEU A 20 -2.93 -12.37 -1.63
C LEU A 20 -3.99 -11.67 -0.77
N HIS A 21 -4.37 -10.43 -1.12
CA HIS A 21 -5.19 -9.55 -0.27
C HIS A 21 -4.68 -9.45 1.18
N ASN A 22 -3.36 -9.64 1.38
CA ASN A 22 -2.72 -9.69 2.68
C ASN A 22 -1.83 -8.45 2.88
N TYR A 23 -2.48 -7.34 3.23
CA TYR A 23 -1.81 -6.06 3.44
C TYR A 23 -1.12 -5.93 4.80
N ASP A 24 -1.31 -6.88 5.71
CA ASP A 24 -0.66 -6.87 7.03
C ASP A 24 0.86 -6.95 6.90
N GLN A 25 1.35 -7.63 5.87
CA GLN A 25 2.78 -7.74 5.59
C GLN A 25 3.43 -6.36 5.33
N LEU A 26 2.68 -5.39 4.79
CA LEU A 26 3.15 -4.03 4.52
C LEU A 26 3.42 -3.23 5.82
N LYS A 27 2.92 -3.68 6.97
CA LYS A 27 3.19 -3.05 8.27
C LYS A 27 4.67 -3.08 8.63
N THR A 28 5.42 -4.09 8.18
CA THR A 28 6.88 -4.14 8.42
C THR A 28 7.63 -3.00 7.75
N TYR A 29 7.02 -2.35 6.76
CA TYR A 29 7.53 -1.15 6.07
C TYR A 29 6.85 0.13 6.56
N GLY A 30 6.10 0.08 7.67
CA GLY A 30 5.38 1.24 8.21
C GLY A 30 4.13 1.62 7.41
N ILE A 31 3.66 0.76 6.51
CA ILE A 31 2.44 0.96 5.72
C ILE A 31 1.29 0.18 6.38
N SER A 32 0.22 0.86 6.74
CA SER A 32 -0.98 0.22 7.29
C SER A 32 -2.18 0.48 6.38
N ILE A 33 -2.78 -0.58 5.85
CA ILE A 33 -4.02 -0.51 5.09
C ILE A 33 -5.15 -1.03 5.96
N ARG A 34 -6.21 -0.25 6.13
CA ARG A 34 -7.38 -0.63 6.93
C ARG A 34 -8.66 -0.21 6.21
N PRO A 35 -9.76 -0.96 6.33
CA PRO A 35 -11.05 -0.51 5.80
C PRO A 35 -11.47 0.82 6.44
N ASP A 36 -12.08 1.67 5.63
CA ASP A 36 -12.71 2.90 6.10
C ASP A 36 -14.06 2.55 6.75
N ILE A 37 -14.19 2.84 8.04
CA ILE A 37 -15.42 2.58 8.81
C ILE A 37 -16.56 3.54 8.46
N LEU A 38 -16.24 4.70 7.88
CA LEU A 38 -17.21 5.73 7.49
C LEU A 38 -17.72 5.51 6.06
N ILE A 39 -16.87 4.98 5.17
CA ILE A 39 -17.20 4.79 3.75
C ILE A 39 -17.00 3.32 3.36
N LYS A 40 -18.12 2.61 3.22
CA LYS A 40 -18.13 1.20 2.78
C LYS A 40 -17.47 1.08 1.40
N GLY A 41 -16.56 0.11 1.27
CA GLY A 41 -15.83 -0.14 0.03
C GLY A 41 -14.61 0.75 -0.20
N LYS A 42 -14.19 1.52 0.81
CA LYS A 42 -12.90 2.23 0.80
C LYS A 42 -11.93 1.68 1.85
N VAL A 43 -10.65 1.93 1.63
CA VAL A 43 -9.56 1.66 2.57
C VAL A 43 -8.73 2.91 2.79
N ILE A 44 -8.19 3.01 3.99
CA ILE A 44 -7.25 4.03 4.42
C ILE A 44 -5.86 3.41 4.45
N ILE A 45 -4.96 3.97 3.64
CA ILE A 45 -3.54 3.66 3.60
C ILE A 45 -2.81 4.71 4.45
N LYS A 46 -2.09 4.27 5.48
CA LYS A 46 -1.27 5.13 6.34
C LYS A 46 0.20 4.81 6.14
N HIS A 47 1.03 5.83 5.94
CA HIS A 47 2.48 5.67 5.87
C HIS A 47 3.15 6.99 6.29
N GLN A 48 4.13 6.92 7.21
CA GLN A 48 4.91 8.07 7.69
C GLN A 48 4.06 9.27 8.15
N GLY A 49 2.92 9.02 8.81
CA GLY A 49 2.01 10.07 9.29
C GLY A 49 1.05 10.64 8.24
N ASN A 50 1.20 10.27 6.96
CA ASN A 50 0.25 10.58 5.91
C ASN A 50 -0.87 9.52 5.85
N ASN A 51 -2.10 9.97 5.61
CA ASN A 51 -3.28 9.12 5.44
C ASN A 51 -3.88 9.36 4.07
N PHE A 52 -4.04 8.30 3.29
CA PHE A 52 -4.67 8.31 1.97
C PHE A 52 -5.91 7.43 2.00
N ASN A 53 -6.97 7.87 1.33
CA ASN A 53 -8.21 7.11 1.24
C ASN A 53 -8.44 6.73 -0.23
N CYS A 54 -8.63 5.44 -0.50
CA CYS A 54 -8.89 4.95 -1.85
C CYS A 54 -9.93 3.82 -1.84
N LYS A 55 -10.40 3.43 -3.02
CA LYS A 55 -11.31 2.29 -3.17
C LYS A 55 -10.63 1.02 -2.67
N ASN A 56 -11.39 0.14 -2.02
CA ASN A 56 -10.95 -1.19 -1.60
C ASN A 56 -10.86 -2.12 -2.82
N ASP A 57 -9.91 -1.81 -3.68
CA ASP A 57 -9.70 -2.44 -4.98
C ASP A 57 -8.19 -2.68 -5.13
N PRO A 58 -7.72 -3.92 -5.36
CA PRO A 58 -6.30 -4.26 -5.35
C PRO A 58 -5.46 -3.43 -6.33
N ASP A 59 -5.99 -3.16 -7.53
CA ASP A 59 -5.33 -2.32 -8.54
C ASP A 59 -5.22 -0.87 -8.07
N THR A 60 -6.31 -0.32 -7.54
CA THR A 60 -6.32 1.04 -6.97
C THR A 60 -5.33 1.16 -5.81
N ILE A 61 -5.31 0.19 -4.90
CA ILE A 61 -4.39 0.17 -3.75
C ILE A 61 -2.94 0.08 -4.25
N LYS A 62 -2.66 -0.80 -5.22
CA LYS A 62 -1.33 -0.96 -5.82
C LYS A 62 -0.82 0.35 -6.42
N ILE A 63 -1.64 1.03 -7.22
CA ILE A 63 -1.29 2.33 -7.82
C ILE A 63 -0.97 3.34 -6.72
N ARG A 64 -1.83 3.45 -5.70
CA ARG A 64 -1.60 4.37 -4.58
C ARG A 64 -0.34 4.06 -3.80
N LEU A 65 -0.03 2.79 -3.56
CA LEU A 65 1.20 2.40 -2.87
C LEU A 65 2.44 2.73 -3.70
N LYS A 66 2.41 2.54 -5.03
CA LYS A 66 3.52 2.92 -5.93
C LYS A 66 3.74 4.43 -5.94
N GLU A 67 2.67 5.23 -6.05
CA GLU A 67 2.75 6.70 -5.97
C GLU A 67 3.34 7.17 -4.63
N LEU A 68 2.89 6.58 -3.52
CA LEU A 68 3.30 6.96 -2.17
C LEU A 68 4.78 6.69 -1.91
N LEU A 69 5.32 5.62 -2.50
CA LEU A 69 6.71 5.22 -2.36
C LEU A 69 7.62 5.76 -3.47
N LEU A 70 7.09 6.57 -4.40
CA LEU A 70 7.80 7.08 -5.57
C LEU A 70 8.45 5.95 -6.40
N LEU A 71 7.72 4.85 -6.55
CA LEU A 71 8.13 3.61 -7.24
C LEU A 71 7.65 3.53 -8.68
#